data_AF-A0A4R7KTI5-F1
#
_entry.id   AF-A0A4R7KTI5-F1
#
_cell.length_a   1.000
_cell.length_b   1.000
_cell.length_c   1.000
_cell.angle_alpha   90.00
_cell.angle_beta   90.00
_cell.angle_gamma   90.00
#
_symmetry.space_group_name_H-M   'P 1'
#
loop_
_entity.id
_entity.type
_entity.pdbx_description
1 polymer ?
#
loop_
_entity_poly.entity_id
_entity_poly.type
_entity_poly.pdbx_seq_one_letter_code
_entity_poly.pdbx_strand_id
1 'polypeptide(L)' 'MPESEVRIMSDNWKHRSESMRCKTCIWFCPKESLDGVTHLGRCRRHAPTMNGYPVVFVNDWCGDHKLNENNFIEPNE' A
#
# COMPACT_ATOMS: atom_id res chain seq x y z
N MET A 1 14.13 10.33 40.15
CA MET A 1 14.76 10.15 38.82
C MET A 1 13.91 10.94 37.84
N PRO A 2 14.45 11.91 37.10
CA PRO A 2 13.65 12.79 36.27
C PRO A 2 13.19 12.04 35.02
N GLU A 3 11.92 12.25 34.66
CA GLU A 3 11.23 11.66 33.52
C GLU A 3 11.98 12.01 32.23
N SER A 4 12.64 11.00 31.65
CA SER A 4 13.39 11.15 30.41
C SER A 4 12.45 11.53 29.27
N GLU A 5 12.72 12.68 28.66
CA GLU A 5 12.13 13.19 27.42
C GLU A 5 11.98 12.06 26.37
N VAL A 6 10.77 11.52 26.24
CA VAL A 6 10.43 10.61 25.16
C VAL A 6 10.38 11.45 23.90
N ARG A 7 11.46 11.43 23.11
CA ARG A 7 11.44 11.92 21.73
C ARG A 7 10.23 11.29 21.05
N ILE A 8 9.24 12.09 20.68
CA ILE A 8 8.16 11.67 19.78
C ILE A 8 8.82 11.44 18.42
N MET A 9 9.48 10.30 18.26
CA MET A 9 9.85 9.77 16.97
C MET A 9 8.53 9.63 16.22
N SER A 10 8.37 10.46 15.19
CA SER A 10 7.20 10.42 14.33
C SER A 10 6.96 8.97 13.94
N ASP A 11 5.80 8.43 14.32
CA ASP A 11 5.49 7.03 14.05
C ASP A 11 5.60 6.80 12.55
N ASN A 12 6.59 6.00 12.14
CA ASN A 12 6.77 5.67 10.73
C ASN A 12 5.54 4.91 10.19
N TRP A 13 4.74 4.33 11.07
CA TRP A 13 3.51 3.59 10.78
C TRP A 13 2.25 4.45 10.71
N LYS A 14 2.35 5.76 10.95
CA LYS A 14 1.21 6.69 10.99
C LYS A 14 0.37 6.72 9.71
N HIS A 15 0.94 6.30 8.58
CA HIS A 15 0.27 6.22 7.27
C HIS A 15 -0.12 4.79 6.88
N ARG A 16 -0.25 3.84 7.81
CA ARG A 16 -0.78 2.49 7.54
C ARG A 16 -2.32 2.43 7.61
N SER A 17 -2.99 3.56 7.40
CA SER A 17 -4.45 3.68 7.43
C SER A 17 -5.10 2.86 6.31
N GLU A 18 -6.40 2.62 6.40
CA GLU A 18 -7.14 1.86 5.37
C GLU A 18 -7.09 2.49 3.99
N SER A 19 -6.99 3.82 3.95
CA SER A 19 -6.82 4.61 2.73
C SER A 19 -5.41 4.48 2.12
N MET A 20 -4.42 4.01 2.88
CA MET A 20 -3.02 3.90 2.49
C MET A 20 -2.60 2.42 2.40
N ARG A 21 -3.35 1.63 1.63
CA ARG A 21 -3.06 0.20 1.37
C ARG A 21 -2.75 -0.01 -0.10
N CYS A 22 -2.02 -1.07 -0.47
CA CYS A 22 -1.61 -1.32 -1.84
C CYS A 22 -2.75 -1.20 -2.86
N LYS A 23 -3.99 -1.60 -2.54
CA LYS A 23 -5.15 -1.41 -3.43
C LYS A 23 -5.39 0.04 -3.91
N THR A 24 -5.02 1.04 -3.14
CA THR A 24 -5.18 2.48 -3.45
C THR A 24 -3.91 3.12 -4.03
N CYS A 25 -2.85 2.33 -4.21
CA CYS A 25 -1.54 2.80 -4.61
C CYS A 25 -1.43 2.94 -6.13
N ILE A 26 -0.83 4.02 -6.65
CA ILE A 26 -0.56 4.19 -8.10
C ILE A 26 0.31 3.07 -8.68
N TRP A 27 1.15 2.47 -7.84
CA TRP A 27 2.10 1.44 -8.26
C TRP A 27 1.52 0.04 -8.19
N PHE A 28 0.35 -0.17 -7.58
CA PHE A 28 -0.26 -1.49 -7.51
C PHE A 28 -0.83 -1.91 -8.86
N CYS A 29 -0.55 -3.16 -9.23
CA CYS A 29 -1.10 -3.80 -10.41
C CYS A 29 -1.82 -5.09 -9.97
N PRO A 30 -3.15 -5.17 -10.05
CA PRO A 30 -3.88 -6.36 -9.62
C PRO A 30 -3.54 -7.56 -10.51
N LYS A 31 -3.47 -8.75 -9.91
CA LYS A 31 -3.35 -10.01 -10.66
C LYS A 31 -4.76 -10.50 -10.99
N GLU A 32 -5.02 -10.86 -12.23
CA GLU A 32 -6.30 -11.44 -12.64
C GLU A 32 -6.67 -12.66 -11.77
N SER A 33 -7.93 -12.72 -11.37
CA SER A 33 -8.52 -13.79 -10.58
C SER A 33 -9.69 -14.37 -11.35
N LEU A 34 -9.86 -15.68 -11.31
CA LEU A 34 -10.95 -16.40 -11.99
C LEU A 34 -12.32 -15.98 -11.44
N ASP A 35 -12.38 -15.60 -10.15
CA ASP A 35 -13.62 -15.25 -9.46
C ASP A 35 -13.95 -13.75 -9.53
N GLY A 36 -13.18 -12.98 -10.32
CA GLY A 36 -13.32 -11.52 -10.45
C GLY A 36 -12.85 -10.71 -9.22
N VAL A 37 -12.68 -11.34 -8.06
CA VAL A 37 -12.15 -10.70 -6.85
C VAL A 37 -10.63 -10.87 -6.79
N THR A 38 -9.91 -9.74 -6.84
CA THR A 38 -8.44 -9.72 -6.84
C THR A 38 -7.88 -9.31 -5.48
N HIS A 39 -7.45 -10.29 -4.69
CA HIS A 39 -6.80 -10.05 -3.38
C HIS A 39 -5.28 -9.88 -3.48
N LEU A 40 -4.71 -10.19 -4.64
CA LEU A 40 -3.29 -10.29 -4.90
C LEU A 40 -2.92 -9.38 -6.07
N GLY A 41 -1.73 -8.80 -6.03
CA GLY A 41 -1.18 -8.02 -7.12
C GLY A 41 0.32 -7.90 -7.04
N ARG A 42 0.88 -6.95 -7.80
CA ARG A 42 2.31 -6.66 -7.83
C ARG A 42 2.59 -5.17 -7.62
N CYS A 43 3.65 -4.86 -6.90
CA CYS A 43 4.12 -3.49 -6.70
C CYS A 43 5.08 -3.08 -7.83
N ARG A 44 4.70 -2.07 -8.63
CA ARG A 44 5.51 -1.53 -9.74
C ARG A 44 6.61 -0.57 -9.34
N ARG A 45 6.61 -0.08 -8.11
CA ARG A 45 7.59 0.90 -7.64
C ARG A 45 8.99 0.30 -7.52
N HIS A 46 9.08 -0.91 -6.98
CA HIS A 46 10.35 -1.57 -6.72
C HIS A 46 10.72 -2.49 -7.89
N ALA A 47 10.63 -1.97 -9.10
CA ALA A 47 10.76 -2.76 -10.33
C ALA A 47 11.93 -2.35 -11.23
N PRO A 48 12.54 -3.32 -11.94
CA PRO A 48 12.56 -4.75 -11.64
C PRO A 48 13.64 -5.05 -10.58
N THR A 49 13.29 -5.82 -9.55
CA THR A 49 14.33 -6.56 -8.81
C THR A 49 14.79 -7.76 -9.66
N MET A 50 15.89 -8.43 -9.31
CA MET A 50 16.38 -9.61 -10.06
C MET A 50 15.33 -10.73 -10.28
N ASN A 51 14.22 -10.72 -9.53
CA ASN A 51 13.11 -11.67 -9.63
C ASN A 51 11.79 -11.03 -10.13
N GLY A 52 11.86 -9.82 -10.71
CA GLY A 52 10.71 -9.08 -11.22
C GLY A 52 10.04 -8.15 -10.19
N TYR A 53 8.72 -8.09 -10.23
CA TYR A 53 7.89 -7.20 -9.42
C TYR A 53 7.42 -7.90 -8.12
N PRO A 54 7.63 -7.30 -6.93
CA PRO A 54 7.19 -7.88 -5.65
C PRO A 54 5.69 -8.19 -5.65
N VAL A 55 5.33 -9.37 -5.16
CA VAL A 55 3.93 -9.76 -4.93
C VAL A 55 3.46 -9.11 -3.63
N VAL A 56 2.29 -8.47 -3.67
CA VAL A 56 1.67 -7.80 -2.52
C VAL A 56 0.19 -8.14 -2.44
N PHE A 57 -0.35 -8.16 -1.23
CA PHE A 57 -1.79 -8.22 -1.00
C PHE A 57 -2.42 -6.83 -1.09
N VAL A 58 -3.71 -6.76 -1.39
CA VAL A 58 -4.49 -5.51 -1.43
C VAL A 58 -4.42 -4.69 -0.14
N ASN A 59 -4.21 -5.36 1.00
CA ASN A 59 -4.15 -4.76 2.32
C ASN A 59 -2.72 -4.46 2.83
N ASP A 60 -1.69 -4.75 2.03
CA ASP A 60 -0.30 -4.46 2.40
C ASP A 60 -0.02 -2.96 2.37
N TRP A 61 1.05 -2.55 3.06
CA TRP A 61 1.60 -1.21 3.02
C TRP A 61 3.12 -1.27 3.09
N CYS A 62 3.80 -0.51 2.22
CA CYS A 62 5.24 -0.60 2.01
C CYS A 62 6.03 0.64 2.44
N GLY A 63 5.42 1.62 3.11
CA GLY A 63 6.06 2.90 3.45
C GLY A 63 6.14 3.86 2.26
N ASP A 64 6.53 3.34 1.10
CA ASP A 64 6.59 4.03 -0.18
C ASP A 64 5.23 4.07 -0.89
N HIS A 65 4.12 4.21 -0.16
CA HIS A 65 2.78 4.26 -0.77
C HIS A 65 2.48 5.65 -1.35
N LYS A 66 1.82 5.71 -2.52
CA LYS A 66 1.30 6.96 -3.09
C LYS A 66 -0.09 6.72 -3.65
N LEU A 67 -1.04 7.53 -3.19
CA LEU A 67 -2.44 7.48 -3.61
C LEU A 67 -2.57 7.75 -5.11
N ASN A 68 -3.44 6.97 -5.74
CA ASN A 68 -3.86 7.24 -7.11
C ASN A 68 -4.95 8.31 -7.13
N GLU A 69 -4.57 9.53 -7.51
CA GLU A 69 -5.49 10.68 -7.65
C GLU A 69 -6.58 10.45 -8.71
N ASN A 70 -6.42 9.44 -9.59
CA ASN A 70 -7.34 9.16 -10.69
C ASN A 70 -8.33 8.01 -10.44
N ASN A 71 -8.29 7.35 -9.27
CA ASN A 71 -9.21 6.25 -8.96
C ASN A 71 -10.20 6.67 -7.87
N PHE A 72 -11.09 7.61 -8.19
CA PHE A 72 -12.35 7.71 -7.48
C PHE A 72 -13.17 6.47 -7.86
N ILE A 73 -13.19 5.46 -6.99
CA ILE A 73 -14.18 4.40 -7.09
C ILE A 73 -15.48 5.05 -6.62
N GLU A 74 -16.34 5.46 -7.56
CA GLU A 74 -17.70 5.84 -7.20
C GLU A 74 -18.35 4.62 -6.53
N PRO A 75 -18.92 4.77 -5.32
CA PRO A 75 -19.69 3.70 -4.72
C PRO A 75 -20.92 3.48 -5.61
N ASN A 76 -21.08 2.27 -6.15
CA ASN A 76 -22.31 1.89 -6.83
C ASN A 76 -23.49 2.07 -5.86
N GLU A 77 -24.45 2.91 -6.26
CA GLU A 77 -25.77 3.10 -5.65
C GLU A 77 -26.65 1.85 -5.82
#